data_AF-A0A3P7WET0-F1
#
_entry.id   AF-A0A3P7WET0-F1
#
_cell.length_a   1.000
_cell.length_b   1.000
_cell.length_c   1.000
_cell.angle_alpha   90.00
_cell.angle_beta   90.00
_cell.angle_gamma   90.00
#
_symmetry.space_group_name_H-M   'P 1'
#
loop_
_entity.id
_entity.type
_entity.pdbx_description
1 polymer ?
#
loop_
_entity_poly.entity_id
_entity_poly.type
_entity_poly.pdbx_seq_one_letter_code
_entity_poly.pdbx_strand_id
1 'polypeptide(L)'
;MKLKYRLKSWEAEFQQAVEKVKQLAEKQDVSTKLKLYGLYKQATIGDIDSKRPLLLSSSQAKYDSWRELKGRSMDEAKKMYIDLVNKLYTIATKTSSKIVFDDLKSIPGLDIIIEDKILWIKLNRPNKHNALTLEMYDGITNALNYANETNTMVTAFIGSGQYFCSGNDLSNFTEVTGLEDIPRMISKTSQILSSYVAAYINHKKALVALINGPAIGIAVTVLPLFDLVLASDKVC
;
A
#
# COMPACT_ATOMS: atom_id res chain seq x y z
N MET A 1 17.00 20.07 48.55
CA MET A 1 16.99 20.10 47.07
C MET A 1 15.92 19.13 46.57
N LYS A 2 14.70 19.60 46.26
CA LYS A 2 13.60 18.75 45.73
C LYS A 2 13.45 19.03 44.23
N LEU A 3 13.83 18.05 43.40
CA LEU A 3 13.62 18.07 41.95
C LEU A 3 12.11 18.00 41.66
N LYS A 4 11.53 19.10 41.16
CA LYS A 4 10.19 19.12 40.57
C LYS A 4 10.24 18.36 39.25
N TYR A 5 9.79 17.11 39.23
CA TYR A 5 9.47 16.41 37.99
C TYR A 5 8.34 17.18 37.30
N ARG A 6 8.67 17.91 36.24
CA ARG A 6 7.70 18.59 35.39
C ARG A 6 6.99 17.51 34.58
N LEU A 7 5.75 17.18 34.95
CA LEU A 7 4.89 16.30 34.15
C LEU A 7 4.87 16.81 32.71
N LYS A 8 5.27 15.96 31.77
CA LYS A 8 5.30 16.29 30.34
C LYS A 8 3.85 16.43 29.88
N SER A 9 3.45 17.66 29.57
CA SER A 9 2.13 17.95 28.99
C SER A 9 2.13 17.51 27.53
N TRP A 10 1.19 16.65 27.15
CA TRP A 10 1.01 16.13 25.79
C TRP A 10 0.07 16.99 24.94
N GLU A 11 -0.30 18.18 25.42
CA GLU A 11 -1.36 18.99 24.83
C GLU A 11 -1.00 19.45 23.40
N ALA A 12 0.23 19.92 23.19
CA ALA A 12 0.66 20.40 21.89
C ALA A 12 0.69 19.27 20.85
N GLU A 13 1.28 18.12 21.21
CA GLU A 13 1.34 16.95 20.33
C GLU A 13 -0.05 16.35 20.07
N PHE A 14 -0.95 16.42 21.04
CA PHE A 14 -2.34 15.98 20.89
C PHE A 14 -3.10 16.85 19.88
N GLN A 15 -3.00 18.18 19.98
CA GLN A 15 -3.65 19.08 19.00
C GLN A 15 -3.10 18.88 17.59
N GLN A 16 -1.79 18.66 17.44
CA GLN A 16 -1.19 18.30 16.15
C GLN A 16 -1.74 16.98 15.61
N ALA A 17 -1.90 15.96 16.47
CA ALA A 17 -2.48 14.68 16.08
C ALA A 17 -3.95 14.82 15.64
N VAL A 18 -4.75 15.64 16.33
CA VAL A 18 -6.15 15.92 15.95
C VAL A 18 -6.22 16.53 14.55
N GLU A 19 -5.33 17.46 14.23
CA GLU A 19 -5.26 18.07 12.89
C GLU A 19 -4.87 17.04 11.82
N LYS A 20 -3.88 16.18 12.10
CA LYS A 20 -3.50 15.07 11.20
C LYS A 20 -4.67 14.12 10.91
N VAL A 21 -5.54 13.85 11.88
CA VAL A 21 -6.70 12.97 11.68
C VAL A 21 -7.71 13.54 10.69
N LYS A 22 -7.90 14.87 10.64
CA LYS A 22 -8.78 15.49 9.64
C LYS A 22 -8.32 15.17 8.21
N GLN A 23 -7.01 15.13 7.99
CA GLN A 23 -6.40 14.73 6.71
C GLN A 23 -6.55 13.23 6.41
N LEU A 24 -6.77 12.40 7.43
CA LEU A 24 -6.89 10.93 7.31
C LEU A 24 -8.36 10.44 7.29
N ALA A 25 -9.33 11.31 7.56
CA ALA A 25 -10.67 10.96 8.04
C ALA A 25 -11.53 10.11 7.07
N GLU A 26 -11.29 10.20 5.76
CA GLU A 26 -12.12 9.52 4.75
C GLU A 26 -11.78 8.03 4.57
N LYS A 27 -10.52 7.63 4.75
CA LYS A 27 -10.02 6.30 4.32
C LYS A 27 -9.98 5.21 5.41
N GLN A 28 -10.37 5.53 6.64
CA GLN A 28 -10.23 4.59 7.77
C GLN A 28 -11.44 3.66 7.93
N ASP A 29 -11.16 2.42 8.32
CA ASP A 29 -12.17 1.42 8.67
C ASP A 29 -12.95 1.83 9.94
N VAL A 30 -14.10 1.19 10.14
CA VAL A 30 -15.03 1.53 11.22
C VAL A 30 -14.40 1.29 12.61
N SER A 31 -13.57 0.26 12.78
CA SER A 31 -12.91 -0.03 14.06
C SER A 31 -11.92 1.07 14.43
N THR A 32 -11.12 1.51 13.47
CA THR A 32 -10.14 2.60 13.67
C THR A 32 -10.84 3.92 14.02
N LYS A 33 -11.95 4.24 13.34
CA LYS A 33 -12.77 5.43 13.66
C LYS A 33 -13.32 5.41 15.09
N LEU A 34 -13.79 4.25 15.55
CA LEU A 34 -14.32 4.08 16.92
C LEU A 34 -13.23 4.18 18.00
N LYS A 35 -12.02 3.65 17.74
CA LYS A 35 -10.86 3.77 18.64
C LYS A 35 -10.40 5.22 18.76
N LEU A 36 -10.26 5.93 17.64
CA LEU A 36 -9.91 7.36 17.64
C LEU A 36 -10.95 8.18 18.41
N TYR A 37 -12.24 7.89 18.22
CA TYR A 37 -13.32 8.56 18.96
C TYR A 37 -13.21 8.35 20.47
N GLY A 38 -13.09 7.10 20.93
CA GLY A 38 -13.02 6.79 22.35
C GLY A 38 -11.82 7.47 23.03
N LEU A 39 -10.64 7.37 22.41
CA LEU A 39 -9.41 7.99 22.90
C LEU A 39 -9.52 9.52 22.96
N TYR A 40 -10.10 10.15 21.94
CA TYR A 40 -10.32 11.61 21.93
C TYR A 40 -11.25 12.06 23.06
N LYS A 41 -12.35 11.33 23.29
CA LYS A 41 -13.31 11.67 24.36
C LYS A 41 -12.68 11.48 25.75
N GLN A 42 -11.95 10.39 25.97
CA GLN A 42 -11.22 10.18 27.23
C GLN A 42 -10.14 11.24 27.44
N ALA A 43 -9.43 11.66 26.39
CA ALA A 43 -8.39 12.68 26.46
C ALA A 43 -8.90 14.11 26.76
N THR A 44 -10.15 14.41 26.39
CA THR A 44 -10.73 15.76 26.48
C THR A 44 -11.72 15.93 27.63
N ILE A 45 -12.46 14.88 27.97
CA ILE A 45 -13.52 14.91 28.99
C ILE A 45 -13.20 14.02 30.18
N GLY A 46 -12.38 12.98 30.00
CA GLY A 46 -12.13 11.97 31.03
C GLY A 46 -13.20 10.88 31.00
N ASP A 47 -13.43 10.25 32.16
CA ASP A 47 -14.33 9.10 32.28
C ASP A 47 -15.76 9.42 31.87
N ILE A 48 -16.36 8.48 31.12
CA ILE A 48 -17.76 8.59 30.73
C ILE A 48 -18.69 8.42 31.94
N ASP A 49 -19.64 9.34 32.09
CA ASP A 49 -20.63 9.37 33.18
C ASP A 49 -22.09 9.40 32.67
N SER A 50 -22.30 9.33 31.36
CA SER A 50 -23.64 9.31 30.77
C SER A 50 -24.26 7.91 30.76
N LYS A 51 -25.59 7.84 30.72
CA LYS A 51 -26.33 6.58 30.53
C LYS A 51 -26.02 5.99 29.16
N ARG A 52 -25.85 4.67 29.11
CA ARG A 52 -25.63 3.92 27.86
C ARG A 52 -26.81 4.12 26.90
N PRO A 53 -26.59 4.55 25.64
CA PRO A 53 -27.64 4.69 24.63
C PRO A 53 -28.34 3.38 24.25
N LEU A 54 -29.48 3.49 23.57
CA LEU A 54 -30.27 2.35 23.07
C LEU A 54 -29.44 1.43 22.15
N LEU A 55 -29.75 0.13 22.25
CA LEU A 55 -29.09 -0.95 21.52
C LEU A 55 -29.29 -0.80 20.00
N LEU A 56 -28.25 -1.15 19.21
CA LEU A 56 -28.19 -1.15 17.74
C LEU A 56 -27.97 0.22 17.07
N SER A 57 -27.44 1.22 17.78
CA SER A 57 -27.14 2.54 17.22
C SER A 57 -25.63 2.82 17.08
N SER A 58 -25.25 3.69 16.14
CA SER A 58 -23.86 4.17 16.03
C SER A 58 -23.40 4.94 17.28
N SER A 59 -24.34 5.57 17.98
CA SER A 59 -24.13 6.21 19.28
C SER A 59 -23.76 5.21 20.37
N GLN A 60 -24.30 3.98 20.31
CA GLN A 60 -23.93 2.92 21.24
C GLN A 60 -22.47 2.48 21.05
N ALA A 61 -22.04 2.23 19.81
CA ALA A 61 -20.65 1.80 19.54
C ALA A 61 -19.62 2.86 19.97
N LYS A 62 -19.95 4.14 19.77
CA LYS A 62 -19.15 5.29 20.25
C LYS A 62 -19.11 5.36 21.78
N TYR A 63 -20.25 5.13 22.43
CA TYR A 63 -20.34 5.07 23.88
C TYR A 63 -19.48 3.94 24.44
N ASP A 64 -19.60 2.74 23.85
CA ASP A 64 -18.89 1.54 24.29
C ASP A 64 -17.38 1.73 24.13
N SER A 65 -16.91 2.29 23.01
CA SER A 65 -15.47 2.52 22.80
C SER A 65 -14.86 3.58 23.74
N TRP A 66 -15.66 4.56 24.18
CA TRP A 66 -15.22 5.51 25.21
C TRP A 66 -15.25 4.85 26.61
N ARG A 67 -16.29 4.08 26.92
CA ARG A 67 -16.43 3.37 28.20
C ARG A 67 -15.32 2.37 28.47
N GLU A 68 -14.79 1.70 27.45
CA GLU A 68 -13.64 0.78 27.57
C GLU A 68 -12.38 1.44 28.11
N LEU A 69 -12.27 2.78 28.01
CA LEU A 69 -11.12 3.55 28.47
C LEU A 69 -11.31 4.11 29.89
N LYS A 70 -12.45 3.82 30.53
CA LYS A 70 -12.75 4.31 31.88
C LYS A 70 -11.64 3.93 32.88
N GLY A 71 -11.26 4.87 33.74
CA GLY A 71 -10.17 4.71 34.71
C GLY A 71 -8.78 5.02 34.15
N ARG A 72 -8.64 5.28 32.85
CA ARG A 72 -7.39 5.80 32.28
C ARG A 72 -7.31 7.30 32.46
N SER A 73 -6.13 7.81 32.77
CA SER A 73 -5.93 9.25 32.87
C SER A 73 -6.06 9.94 31.50
N MET A 74 -6.40 11.23 31.51
CA MET A 74 -6.48 12.03 30.30
C MET A 74 -5.14 12.08 29.56
N ASP A 75 -4.01 12.12 30.29
CA ASP A 75 -2.68 12.15 29.71
C ASP A 75 -2.29 10.82 29.04
N GLU A 76 -2.68 9.68 29.63
CA GLU A 76 -2.51 8.38 28.99
C GLU A 76 -3.36 8.27 27.71
N ALA A 77 -4.60 8.76 27.75
CA ALA A 77 -5.46 8.80 26.58
C ALA A 77 -4.90 9.69 25.45
N LYS A 78 -4.34 10.87 25.79
CA LYS A 78 -3.63 11.74 24.83
C LYS A 78 -2.46 11.01 24.19
N LYS A 79 -1.61 10.35 24.99
CA LYS A 79 -0.48 9.59 24.47
C LYS A 79 -0.92 8.46 23.53
N MET A 80 -1.90 7.66 23.93
CA MET A 80 -2.44 6.58 23.10
C MET A 80 -3.05 7.10 21.79
N TYR A 81 -3.71 8.26 21.83
CA TYR A 81 -4.24 8.91 20.63
C TYR A 81 -3.09 9.33 19.69
N ILE A 82 -2.07 10.03 20.21
CA ILE A 82 -0.90 10.46 19.46
C ILE A 82 -0.22 9.26 18.79
N ASP A 83 0.02 8.18 19.52
CA ASP A 83 0.69 6.97 19.01
C ASP A 83 -0.11 6.32 17.86
N LEU A 84 -1.43 6.19 18.03
CA LEU A 84 -2.31 5.65 17.00
C LEU A 84 -2.31 6.53 15.74
N VAL A 85 -2.43 7.85 15.90
CA VAL A 85 -2.43 8.79 14.78
C VAL A 85 -1.08 8.79 14.06
N ASN A 86 0.04 8.78 14.79
CA ASN A 86 1.36 8.72 14.17
C ASN A 86 1.56 7.40 13.41
N LYS A 87 1.05 6.28 13.92
CA LYS A 87 1.06 5.00 13.20
C LYS A 87 0.26 5.09 11.90
N LEU A 88 -0.97 5.62 11.96
CA LEU A 88 -1.82 5.79 10.77
C LEU A 88 -1.21 6.76 9.76
N TYR A 89 -0.64 7.86 10.23
CA TYR A 89 0.04 8.85 9.40
C TYR A 89 1.31 8.30 8.78
N THR A 90 2.10 7.50 9.51
CA THR A 90 3.28 6.80 8.96
C THR A 90 2.87 5.80 7.87
N ILE A 91 1.77 5.07 8.06
CA ILE A 91 1.24 4.17 7.03
C ILE A 91 0.80 4.98 5.81
N ALA A 92 0.03 6.06 6.00
CA ALA A 92 -0.46 6.89 4.91
C ALA A 92 0.67 7.60 4.14
N THR A 93 1.67 8.14 4.85
CA THR A 93 2.83 8.82 4.25
C THR A 93 3.78 7.83 3.58
N LYS A 94 4.04 6.64 4.17
CA LYS A 94 4.73 5.56 3.45
C LYS A 94 3.97 5.09 2.21
N THR A 95 2.63 5.17 2.19
CA THR A 95 1.84 4.91 0.97
C THR A 95 1.90 6.06 -0.04
N SER A 96 2.06 7.31 0.41
CA SER A 96 2.11 8.49 -0.47
C SER A 96 3.51 8.78 -1.04
N SER A 97 4.57 8.49 -0.29
CA SER A 97 5.97 8.53 -0.76
C SER A 97 6.31 7.38 -1.73
N LYS A 98 5.37 6.44 -1.95
CA LYS A 98 5.48 5.33 -2.89
C LYS A 98 5.04 5.64 -4.32
N ILE A 99 4.50 6.82 -4.63
CA ILE A 99 3.81 7.04 -5.93
C ILE A 99 4.37 8.21 -6.77
N VAL A 100 5.40 8.93 -6.32
CA VAL A 100 5.90 10.07 -7.10
C VAL A 100 7.39 9.96 -7.34
N PHE A 101 7.74 9.30 -8.44
CA PHE A 101 8.95 9.62 -9.19
C PHE A 101 8.47 10.48 -10.35
N ASP A 102 9.07 11.66 -10.56
CA ASP A 102 8.57 12.68 -11.51
C ASP A 102 8.34 12.14 -12.95
N ASP A 103 8.98 11.01 -13.30
CA ASP A 103 8.91 10.39 -14.62
C ASP A 103 8.05 9.10 -14.70
N LEU A 104 7.54 8.58 -13.58
CA LEU A 104 6.75 7.33 -13.57
C LEU A 104 5.27 7.59 -13.29
N LYS A 105 4.44 7.27 -14.30
CA LYS A 105 2.98 7.31 -14.16
C LYS A 105 2.51 6.25 -13.15
N SER A 106 1.59 6.63 -12.26
CA SER A 106 0.87 5.70 -11.39
C SER A 106 0.01 4.73 -12.22
N ILE A 107 0.17 3.42 -11.99
CA ILE A 107 -0.58 2.36 -12.67
C ILE A 107 -1.41 1.56 -11.64
N PRO A 108 -2.75 1.45 -11.81
CA PRO A 108 -3.58 0.66 -10.91
C PRO A 108 -3.10 -0.80 -10.81
N GLY A 109 -2.83 -1.25 -9.59
CA GLY A 109 -2.41 -2.64 -9.35
C GLY A 109 -0.93 -2.92 -9.53
N LEU A 110 -0.10 -1.89 -9.69
CA LEU A 110 1.34 -1.97 -9.73
C LEU A 110 1.93 -0.91 -8.78
N ASP A 111 2.57 -1.35 -7.69
CA ASP A 111 3.28 -0.42 -6.81
C ASP A 111 4.77 -0.39 -7.23
N ILE A 112 5.32 0.79 -7.51
CA ILE A 112 6.75 0.98 -7.83
C ILE A 112 7.37 1.85 -6.74
N ILE A 113 8.38 1.34 -6.04
CA ILE A 113 8.86 1.93 -4.79
C ILE A 113 10.39 1.89 -4.77
N ILE A 114 11.06 2.96 -4.33
CA ILE A 114 12.51 2.93 -4.06
C ILE A 114 12.74 2.99 -2.55
N GLU A 115 13.39 1.96 -2.00
CA GLU A 115 13.78 1.86 -0.59
C GLU A 115 15.21 1.28 -0.53
N ASP A 116 16.12 1.91 0.22
CA ASP A 116 17.49 1.42 0.46
C ASP A 116 18.27 1.03 -0.81
N LYS A 117 18.15 1.83 -1.88
CA LYS A 117 18.71 1.59 -3.24
C LYS A 117 18.11 0.40 -4.00
N ILE A 118 17.01 -0.16 -3.53
CA ILE A 118 16.25 -1.19 -4.22
C ILE A 118 15.03 -0.54 -4.89
N LEU A 119 14.85 -0.74 -6.19
CA LEU A 119 13.59 -0.46 -6.86
C LEU A 119 12.69 -1.70 -6.75
N TRP A 120 11.63 -1.60 -5.99
CA TRP A 120 10.61 -2.63 -5.84
C TRP A 120 9.53 -2.46 -6.90
N ILE A 121 9.26 -3.54 -7.63
CA ILE A 121 8.10 -3.69 -8.50
C ILE A 121 7.17 -4.70 -7.84
N LYS A 122 6.11 -4.20 -7.21
CA LYS A 122 5.13 -5.03 -6.51
C LYS A 122 3.84 -5.15 -7.32
N LEU A 123 3.52 -6.37 -7.72
CA LEU A 123 2.24 -6.69 -8.36
C LEU A 123 1.16 -6.69 -7.28
N ASN A 124 0.19 -5.78 -7.37
CA ASN A 124 -0.72 -5.48 -6.28
C ASN A 124 -2.20 -5.56 -6.70
N ARG A 125 -2.58 -6.69 -7.32
CA ARG A 125 -3.97 -7.04 -7.66
C ARG A 125 -4.31 -8.42 -7.08
N PRO A 126 -4.28 -8.60 -5.75
CA PRO A 126 -4.38 -9.93 -5.13
C PRO A 126 -5.73 -10.59 -5.42
N ASN A 127 -6.81 -9.80 -5.49
CA ASN A 127 -8.16 -10.27 -5.84
C ASN A 127 -8.32 -10.70 -7.31
N LYS A 128 -7.30 -10.47 -8.13
CA LYS A 128 -7.21 -10.89 -9.55
C LYS A 128 -5.95 -11.74 -9.78
N HIS A 129 -5.41 -12.34 -8.71
CA HIS A 129 -4.20 -13.17 -8.75
C HIS A 129 -3.01 -12.49 -9.42
N ASN A 130 -2.93 -11.16 -9.31
CA ASN A 130 -1.90 -10.32 -9.92
C ASN A 130 -1.80 -10.44 -11.45
N ALA A 131 -2.91 -10.74 -12.14
CA ALA A 131 -2.96 -10.73 -13.60
C ALA A 131 -2.52 -9.37 -14.18
N LEU A 132 -1.74 -9.40 -15.28
CA LEU A 132 -1.14 -8.23 -15.92
C LEU A 132 -2.08 -7.61 -16.96
N THR A 133 -2.42 -6.33 -16.75
CA THR A 133 -3.09 -5.52 -17.78
C THR A 133 -2.06 -4.94 -18.76
N LEU A 134 -2.52 -4.44 -19.92
CA LEU A 134 -1.66 -3.69 -20.85
C LEU A 134 -0.95 -2.50 -20.19
N GLU A 135 -1.64 -1.75 -19.32
CA GLU A 135 -1.01 -0.65 -18.58
C GLU A 135 0.07 -1.12 -17.61
N MET A 136 -0.07 -2.30 -17.01
CA MET A 136 0.96 -2.89 -16.15
C MET A 136 2.18 -3.31 -16.96
N TYR A 137 2.02 -3.82 -18.19
CA TYR A 137 3.14 -4.12 -19.07
C TYR A 137 3.98 -2.87 -19.35
N ASP A 138 3.33 -1.76 -19.71
CA ASP A 138 4.00 -0.47 -19.92
C ASP A 138 4.63 0.05 -18.63
N GLY A 139 3.92 -0.06 -17.50
CA GLY A 139 4.41 0.34 -16.18
C GLY A 139 5.67 -0.40 -15.74
N ILE A 140 5.71 -1.72 -15.92
CA ILE A 140 6.88 -2.54 -15.60
C ILE A 140 8.04 -2.20 -16.55
N THR A 141 7.78 -2.06 -17.84
CA THR A 141 8.76 -1.65 -18.85
C THR A 141 9.44 -0.34 -18.46
N ASN A 142 8.63 0.66 -18.11
CA ASN A 142 9.12 1.98 -17.70
C ASN A 142 9.89 1.92 -16.38
N ALA A 143 9.46 1.12 -15.42
CA ALA A 143 10.16 0.95 -14.14
C ALA A 143 11.55 0.30 -14.31
N LEU A 144 11.66 -0.73 -15.15
CA LEU A 144 12.93 -1.38 -15.48
C LEU A 144 13.89 -0.41 -16.16
N ASN A 145 13.40 0.38 -17.12
CA ASN A 145 14.19 1.41 -17.80
C ASN A 145 14.59 2.55 -16.86
N TYR A 146 13.68 2.99 -15.99
CA TYR A 146 13.95 4.00 -14.98
C TYR A 146 15.04 3.57 -14.00
N ALA A 147 15.00 2.31 -13.53
CA ALA A 147 16.04 1.77 -12.66
C ALA A 147 17.42 1.83 -13.32
N ASN A 148 17.54 1.62 -14.65
CA ASN A 148 18.83 1.71 -15.36
C ASN A 148 19.51 3.08 -15.24
N GLU A 149 18.74 4.15 -15.13
CA GLU A 149 19.22 5.54 -15.15
C GLU A 149 19.27 6.18 -13.75
N THR A 150 18.98 5.40 -12.69
CA THR A 150 18.99 5.87 -11.31
C THR A 150 20.12 5.27 -10.49
N ASN A 151 20.33 5.80 -9.28
CA ASN A 151 21.32 5.31 -8.31
C ASN A 151 20.88 4.02 -7.56
N THR A 152 19.87 3.32 -8.10
CA THR A 152 19.46 2.01 -7.59
C THR A 152 20.52 0.95 -7.95
N MET A 153 20.61 -0.08 -7.11
CA MET A 153 21.55 -1.20 -7.28
C MET A 153 20.83 -2.50 -7.63
N VAL A 154 19.61 -2.66 -7.14
CA VAL A 154 18.79 -3.87 -7.30
C VAL A 154 17.39 -3.44 -7.75
N THR A 155 16.83 -4.20 -8.69
CA THR A 155 15.40 -4.17 -8.99
C THR A 155 14.78 -5.47 -8.53
N ALA A 156 13.77 -5.41 -7.67
CA ALA A 156 13.17 -6.58 -7.04
C ALA A 156 11.67 -6.70 -7.33
N PHE A 157 11.22 -7.89 -7.71
CA PHE A 157 9.81 -8.20 -8.00
C PHE A 157 9.18 -9.01 -6.88
N ILE A 158 7.93 -8.71 -6.53
CA ILE A 158 7.12 -9.53 -5.62
C ILE A 158 5.62 -9.39 -5.92
N GLY A 159 4.84 -10.44 -5.72
CA GLY A 159 3.38 -10.39 -5.77
C GLY A 159 2.76 -10.10 -4.41
N SER A 160 1.58 -9.47 -4.39
CA SER A 160 0.77 -9.36 -3.18
C SER A 160 -0.25 -10.50 -3.09
N GLY A 161 -0.55 -10.95 -1.86
CA GLY A 161 -1.49 -12.03 -1.62
C GLY A 161 -0.89 -13.42 -1.91
N GLN A 162 -1.75 -14.34 -2.36
CA GLN A 162 -1.42 -15.76 -2.51
C GLN A 162 -0.73 -16.13 -3.83
N TYR A 163 -0.72 -15.21 -4.81
CA TYR A 163 -0.11 -15.43 -6.12
C TYR A 163 1.09 -14.51 -6.30
N PHE A 164 2.10 -14.99 -7.03
CA PHE A 164 3.06 -14.08 -7.62
C PHE A 164 2.39 -13.34 -8.77
N CYS A 165 1.96 -14.08 -9.81
CA CYS A 165 1.24 -13.54 -10.96
C CYS A 165 0.59 -14.66 -11.80
N SER A 166 -0.71 -14.53 -12.10
CA SER A 166 -1.44 -15.50 -12.93
C SER A 166 -1.30 -15.28 -14.46
N GLY A 167 -0.45 -14.35 -14.89
CA GLY A 167 -0.20 -14.07 -16.30
C GLY A 167 -1.07 -12.96 -16.87
N ASN A 168 -1.56 -13.09 -18.10
CA ASN A 168 -2.35 -12.04 -18.77
C ASN A 168 -3.72 -11.86 -18.11
N ASP A 169 -4.13 -10.60 -17.91
CA ASP A 169 -5.53 -10.30 -17.62
C ASP A 169 -6.40 -10.59 -18.86
N LEU A 170 -7.52 -11.28 -18.66
CA LEU A 170 -8.45 -11.64 -19.73
C LEU A 170 -9.14 -10.40 -20.33
N SER A 171 -9.27 -9.31 -19.57
CA SER A 171 -9.84 -8.07 -20.09
C SER A 171 -9.01 -7.44 -21.20
N ASN A 172 -7.72 -7.80 -21.33
CA ASN A 172 -6.87 -7.33 -22.42
C ASN A 172 -7.40 -7.73 -23.80
N PHE A 173 -8.26 -8.76 -23.87
CA PHE A 173 -8.81 -9.30 -25.11
C PHE A 173 -10.26 -8.89 -25.38
N THR A 174 -10.87 -8.06 -24.51
CA THR A 174 -12.29 -7.70 -24.59
C THR A 174 -12.58 -6.34 -25.25
N GLU A 175 -11.56 -5.53 -25.55
CA GLU A 175 -11.72 -4.18 -26.13
C GLU A 175 -11.81 -4.13 -27.67
N VAL A 176 -12.12 -5.26 -28.34
CA VAL A 176 -12.30 -5.25 -29.80
C VAL A 176 -13.66 -4.65 -30.15
N THR A 177 -13.67 -3.37 -30.57
CA THR A 177 -14.88 -2.64 -30.96
C THR A 177 -15.31 -2.85 -32.41
N GLY A 178 -14.45 -3.45 -33.27
CA GLY A 178 -14.76 -3.76 -34.67
C GLY A 178 -13.64 -4.50 -35.41
N LEU A 179 -13.98 -5.16 -36.53
CA LEU A 179 -13.03 -5.96 -37.34
C LEU A 179 -11.88 -5.12 -37.93
N GLU A 180 -12.13 -3.84 -38.23
CA GLU A 180 -11.15 -2.92 -38.82
C GLU A 180 -10.04 -2.51 -37.84
N ASP A 181 -10.31 -2.55 -36.53
CA ASP A 181 -9.33 -2.19 -35.50
C ASP A 181 -8.36 -3.33 -35.18
N ILE A 182 -8.66 -4.56 -35.61
CA ILE A 182 -7.91 -5.77 -35.25
C ILE A 182 -6.43 -5.67 -35.65
N PRO A 183 -6.03 -5.29 -36.88
CA PRO A 183 -4.62 -5.24 -37.26
C PRO A 183 -3.83 -4.24 -36.42
N ARG A 184 -4.42 -3.06 -36.13
CA ARG A 184 -3.79 -2.02 -35.30
C ARG A 184 -3.61 -2.49 -33.87
N MET A 185 -4.61 -3.15 -33.30
CA MET A 185 -4.56 -3.68 -31.93
C MET A 185 -3.53 -4.78 -31.77
N ILE A 186 -3.43 -5.70 -32.74
CA ILE A 186 -2.41 -6.76 -32.77
C ILE A 186 -1.02 -6.14 -32.81
N SER A 187 -0.80 -5.17 -33.71
CA SER A 187 0.49 -4.48 -33.83
C SER A 187 0.88 -3.77 -32.53
N LYS A 188 -0.04 -3.01 -31.93
CA LYS A 188 0.19 -2.31 -30.65
C LYS A 188 0.50 -3.28 -29.52
N THR A 189 -0.29 -4.35 -29.38
CA THR A 189 -0.09 -5.36 -28.32
C THR A 189 1.25 -6.08 -28.50
N SER A 190 1.60 -6.43 -29.75
CA SER A 190 2.90 -7.03 -30.08
C SER A 190 4.06 -6.11 -29.71
N GLN A 191 3.93 -4.80 -29.97
CA GLN A 191 4.93 -3.81 -29.61
C GLN A 191 5.10 -3.67 -28.09
N ILE A 192 3.99 -3.64 -27.33
CA ILE A 192 4.01 -3.59 -25.86
C ILE A 192 4.72 -4.82 -25.30
N LEU A 193 4.34 -6.02 -25.74
CA LEU A 193 4.95 -7.26 -25.26
C LEU A 193 6.43 -7.38 -25.66
N SER A 194 6.78 -6.93 -26.87
CA SER A 194 8.19 -6.89 -27.32
C SER A 194 9.02 -5.95 -26.47
N SER A 195 8.49 -4.75 -26.16
CA SER A 195 9.17 -3.76 -25.31
C SER A 195 9.31 -4.27 -23.89
N TYR A 196 8.29 -4.94 -23.37
CA TYR A 196 8.32 -5.57 -22.06
C TYR A 196 9.46 -6.58 -21.94
N VAL A 197 9.54 -7.56 -22.86
CA VAL A 197 10.61 -8.55 -22.85
C VAL A 197 11.99 -7.90 -23.04
N ALA A 198 12.10 -6.93 -23.96
CA ALA A 198 13.34 -6.20 -24.19
C ALA A 198 13.82 -5.44 -22.95
N ALA A 199 12.92 -4.93 -22.11
CA ALA A 199 13.30 -4.22 -20.89
C ALA A 199 13.94 -5.15 -19.85
N TYR A 200 13.49 -6.41 -19.73
CA TYR A 200 14.18 -7.41 -18.90
C TYR A 200 15.58 -7.70 -19.44
N ILE A 201 15.68 -7.98 -20.75
CA ILE A 201 16.95 -8.35 -21.40
C ILE A 201 18.00 -7.24 -21.27
N ASN A 202 17.58 -5.98 -21.39
CA ASN A 202 18.48 -4.82 -21.36
C ASN A 202 18.62 -4.21 -19.95
N HIS A 203 18.09 -4.84 -18.92
CA HIS A 203 18.18 -4.32 -17.56
C HIS A 203 19.63 -4.37 -17.06
N LYS A 204 20.11 -3.26 -16.48
CA LYS A 204 21.53 -3.06 -16.11
C LYS A 204 21.80 -3.29 -14.62
N LYS A 205 20.76 -3.40 -13.79
CA LYS A 205 20.87 -3.58 -12.34
C LYS A 205 20.61 -5.04 -11.97
N ALA A 206 21.03 -5.46 -10.78
CA ALA A 206 20.74 -6.81 -10.32
C ALA A 206 19.21 -7.03 -10.24
N LEU A 207 18.70 -7.99 -10.99
CA LEU A 207 17.27 -8.23 -11.16
C LEU A 207 16.84 -9.48 -10.38
N VAL A 208 16.00 -9.28 -9.36
CA VAL A 208 15.62 -10.34 -8.41
C VAL A 208 14.11 -10.57 -8.42
N ALA A 209 13.68 -11.83 -8.54
CA ALA A 209 12.29 -12.23 -8.38
C ALA A 209 12.08 -12.95 -7.05
N LEU A 210 11.15 -12.46 -6.23
CA LEU A 210 10.68 -13.12 -5.00
C LEU A 210 9.32 -13.76 -5.27
N ILE A 211 9.33 -15.06 -5.58
CA ILE A 211 8.14 -15.82 -5.96
C ILE A 211 7.41 -16.29 -4.69
N ASN A 212 6.45 -15.47 -4.25
CA ASN A 212 5.66 -15.69 -3.03
C ASN A 212 4.47 -16.64 -3.21
N GLY A 213 4.16 -17.06 -4.43
CA GLY A 213 3.02 -17.90 -4.78
C GLY A 213 3.04 -18.28 -6.26
N PRO A 214 1.99 -18.90 -6.81
CA PRO A 214 2.00 -19.38 -8.20
C PRO A 214 2.33 -18.27 -9.20
N ALA A 215 3.21 -18.61 -10.13
CA ALA A 215 3.54 -17.84 -11.33
C ALA A 215 3.02 -18.62 -12.54
N ILE A 216 2.28 -17.98 -13.44
CA ILE A 216 1.61 -18.66 -14.57
C ILE A 216 1.84 -17.88 -15.87
N GLY A 217 2.06 -18.62 -16.96
CA GLY A 217 2.17 -18.08 -18.31
C GLY A 217 3.34 -17.11 -18.45
N ILE A 218 3.08 -15.91 -18.96
CA ILE A 218 4.09 -14.86 -19.18
C ILE A 218 4.89 -14.51 -17.92
N ALA A 219 4.30 -14.67 -16.72
CA ALA A 219 5.01 -14.46 -15.47
C ALA A 219 6.13 -15.48 -15.25
N VAL A 220 5.95 -16.73 -15.69
CA VAL A 220 6.99 -17.77 -15.68
C VAL A 220 7.97 -17.55 -16.82
N THR A 221 7.46 -17.15 -18.00
CA THR A 221 8.27 -16.95 -19.21
C THR A 221 9.41 -15.95 -19.00
N VAL A 222 9.21 -14.92 -18.18
CA VAL A 222 10.26 -13.92 -17.90
C VAL A 222 11.21 -14.33 -16.78
N LEU A 223 10.92 -15.36 -15.97
CA LEU A 223 11.79 -15.75 -14.84
C LEU A 223 13.23 -16.09 -15.26
N PRO A 224 13.49 -16.76 -16.39
CA PRO A 224 14.85 -17.00 -16.87
C PRO A 224 15.63 -15.72 -17.23
N LEU A 225 14.97 -14.55 -17.30
CA LEU A 225 15.61 -13.26 -17.56
C LEU A 225 15.99 -12.51 -16.27
N PHE A 226 15.70 -13.08 -15.09
CA PHE A 226 16.14 -12.55 -13.80
C PHE A 226 17.53 -13.11 -13.45
N ASP A 227 18.35 -12.32 -12.76
CA ASP A 227 19.64 -12.77 -12.23
C ASP A 227 19.47 -13.75 -11.07
N LEU A 228 18.42 -13.57 -10.26
CA LEU A 228 18.10 -14.43 -9.14
C LEU A 228 16.59 -14.62 -9.00
N VAL A 229 16.15 -15.87 -8.93
CA VAL A 229 14.77 -16.25 -8.65
C VAL A 229 14.74 -17.01 -7.32
N LEU A 230 14.09 -16.42 -6.30
CA LEU A 230 13.87 -17.05 -5.00
C LEU A 230 12.40 -17.43 -4.87
N ALA A 231 12.13 -18.72 -4.81
CA ALA A 231 10.78 -19.24 -4.58
C ALA A 231 10.57 -19.61 -3.11
N SER A 232 9.41 -19.22 -2.59
CA SER A 232 8.94 -19.71 -1.28
C SER A 232 8.72 -21.22 -1.33
N ASP A 233 8.98 -21.91 -0.22
CA ASP A 233 8.70 -23.33 -0.04
C ASP A 233 7.20 -23.67 -0.09
N LYS A 234 6.34 -22.64 -0.03
CA LYS A 234 4.88 -22.73 -0.14
C LYS A 234 4.35 -22.56 -1.57
N VAL A 235 5.23 -22.43 -2.56
CA VAL A 235 4.82 -22.42 -3.97
C VAL A 235 4.52 -23.87 -4.37
N CYS A 236 3.23 -24.22 -4.37
CA CYS A 236 2.71 -25.50 -4.85
C CYS A 236 1.82 -25.29 -6.06
#